data_AF-A0A8I6WQ86-F1
#
_entry.id   AF-A0A8I6WQ86-F1
#
_cell.length_a   1.000
_cell.length_b   1.000
_cell.length_c   1.000
_cell.angle_alpha   90.00
_cell.angle_beta   90.00
_cell.angle_gamma   90.00
#
_symmetry.space_group_name_H-M   'P 1'
#
loop_
_entity.id
_entity.type
_entity.pdbx_description
1 polymer ?
#
loop_
_entity_poly.entity_id
_entity_poly.type
_entity_poly.pdbx_seq_one_letter_code
_entity_poly.pdbx_strand_id
1 'polypeptide(L)'
;MIDILVQKGPKRDLSIEHGRTDKFGRRFSALAYTRVLSNGEKCDREWLVYSKELDKVFCFCCKLLRKGHVRGQLANDGFSDWHHLISRLKEHENGREHVTNMSTWYDLRLRLEKNQTIDKVAQQELEKEREHWRKVLLRILFIVKFLAEHNIAFRGSNSKVYQDSNGNFLGLVQVLAEFDPVIKKHVDRITNDKIRDHYLGPSIQNELINLLAAAIRSEIIKKVKEAKYFSVLLECTPDASHQEQMSLIIWYVDASSGSFCIEESFLGFLDVNDTTGQGLFDALKNELESLDLDIDNLRGQGYDNGSNMKGIHKGVQNKVLKINRRAFYSACGSHSLNLTICDMAKSCRKASDFFGIIQRIYTTFANSTKRWQILKNNISGVTLKSLPSTRWGSRVDSVKAIRIQLPEIREALLQVAENDKEPSTSSEAQSLAENDLCDFEFLVSIIIWYEILSAVNLISKELQLKDMLIDIAIESVKGLISFFTKYRESGFSKALEGAKEIAKEMDINPEFRTKRKIKRKRQFGEGADDPSIVSQSAQE
;
A
#
# COMPACT_ATOMS: atom_id res chain seq x y z
N MET A 1 -21.92 11.39 35.41
CA MET A 1 -23.03 11.30 34.41
C MET A 1 -24.11 12.35 34.69
N ILE A 2 -24.53 12.53 35.95
CA ILE A 2 -25.49 13.57 36.34
C ILE A 2 -24.99 14.99 36.02
N ASP A 3 -23.70 15.28 36.20
CA ASP A 3 -23.13 16.63 35.93
C ASP A 3 -23.26 17.03 34.46
N ILE A 4 -23.07 16.08 33.54
CA ILE A 4 -23.26 16.29 32.09
C ILE A 4 -24.72 16.61 31.79
N LEU A 5 -25.66 15.90 32.42
CA LEU A 5 -27.10 16.15 32.26
C LEU A 5 -27.46 17.53 32.82
N VAL A 6 -26.94 17.89 33.99
CA VAL A 6 -27.20 19.19 34.63
C VAL A 6 -26.66 20.36 33.80
N GLN A 7 -25.43 20.24 33.25
CA GLN A 7 -24.82 21.24 32.38
C GLN A 7 -25.56 21.41 31.05
N LYS A 8 -25.90 20.30 30.39
CA LYS A 8 -26.59 20.34 29.08
C LYS A 8 -28.07 20.68 29.21
N GLY A 9 -28.66 20.45 30.38
CA GLY A 9 -30.08 20.60 30.62
C GLY A 9 -30.93 19.51 29.95
N PRO A 10 -32.26 19.61 30.07
CA PRO A 10 -33.19 18.69 29.42
C PRO A 10 -33.11 18.79 27.90
N LYS A 11 -32.88 17.66 27.22
CA LYS A 11 -32.98 17.60 25.76
C LYS A 11 -34.45 17.41 25.36
N ARG A 12 -35.01 18.41 24.69
CA ARG A 12 -36.37 18.38 24.13
C ARG A 12 -36.31 18.23 22.62
N ASP A 13 -37.16 17.38 22.08
CA ASP A 13 -37.46 17.39 20.65
C ASP A 13 -38.60 18.38 20.39
N LEU A 14 -38.24 19.60 19.99
CA LEU A 14 -39.18 20.67 19.70
C LEU A 14 -39.92 20.48 18.37
N SER A 15 -39.52 19.52 17.54
CA SER A 15 -40.25 19.19 16.30
C SER A 15 -41.58 18.48 16.58
N ILE A 16 -41.78 17.98 17.80
CA ILE A 16 -42.99 17.28 18.20
C ILE A 16 -44.03 18.30 18.69
N GLU A 17 -44.91 18.73 17.80
CA GLU A 17 -46.06 19.57 18.16
C GLU A 17 -47.16 18.79 18.90
N HIS A 18 -47.33 17.51 18.54
CA HIS A 18 -48.35 16.63 19.08
C HIS A 18 -47.84 15.21 19.35
N GLY A 19 -48.27 14.63 20.47
CA GLY A 19 -47.99 13.25 20.85
C GLY A 19 -48.93 12.24 20.20
N ARG A 20 -48.86 10.97 20.66
CA ARG A 20 -49.80 9.94 20.20
C ARG A 20 -51.20 10.25 20.74
N THR A 21 -52.20 9.84 19.97
CA THR A 21 -53.61 10.04 20.36
C THR A 21 -54.06 8.87 21.20
N ASP A 22 -54.58 9.16 22.39
CA ASP A 22 -55.15 8.16 23.29
C ASP A 22 -56.52 7.66 22.78
N LYS A 23 -57.07 6.66 23.47
CA LYS A 23 -58.39 6.06 23.16
C LYS A 23 -59.57 7.04 23.22
N PHE A 24 -59.37 8.26 23.74
CA PHE A 24 -60.38 9.31 23.87
C PHE A 24 -60.10 10.51 22.95
N GLY A 25 -59.17 10.39 22.00
CA GLY A 25 -58.83 11.48 21.08
C GLY A 25 -57.91 12.55 21.67
N ARG A 26 -57.38 12.35 22.87
CA ARG A 26 -56.54 13.33 23.59
C ARG A 26 -55.07 12.98 23.39
N ARG A 27 -54.20 13.98 23.43
CA ARG A 27 -52.77 13.83 23.17
C ARG A 27 -51.96 14.90 23.85
N PHE A 28 -50.66 14.63 24.02
CA PHE A 28 -49.70 15.67 24.34
C PHE A 28 -49.72 16.79 23.28
N SER A 29 -49.53 18.04 23.71
CA SER A 29 -49.32 19.20 22.84
C SER A 29 -48.13 20.01 23.33
N ALA A 30 -47.30 20.49 22.41
CA ALA A 30 -46.18 21.36 22.71
C ALA A 30 -46.60 22.65 23.44
N LEU A 31 -47.86 23.07 23.37
CA LEU A 31 -48.40 24.18 24.15
C LEU A 31 -48.24 23.99 25.68
N ALA A 32 -48.14 22.74 26.15
CA ALA A 32 -47.90 22.43 27.56
C ALA A 32 -46.51 22.91 28.06
N TYR A 33 -45.54 23.12 27.15
CA TYR A 33 -44.25 23.70 27.51
C TYR A 33 -44.37 25.15 27.96
N THR A 34 -45.40 25.89 27.50
CA THR A 34 -45.57 27.30 27.87
C THR A 34 -46.59 27.44 29.00
N ARG A 35 -46.26 28.28 29.99
CA ARG A 35 -47.20 28.74 31.02
C ARG A 35 -47.54 30.21 30.80
N VAL A 36 -48.76 30.59 31.15
CA VAL A 36 -49.21 31.98 31.18
C VAL A 36 -49.35 32.38 32.65
N LEU A 37 -48.62 33.41 33.05
CA LEU A 37 -48.62 33.98 34.38
C LEU A 37 -49.85 34.89 34.59
N SER A 38 -50.17 35.23 35.84
CA SER A 38 -51.34 36.06 36.18
C SER A 38 -51.27 37.47 35.60
N ASN A 39 -50.06 37.97 35.31
CA ASN A 39 -49.81 39.25 34.63
C ASN A 39 -49.90 39.16 33.09
N GLY A 40 -50.24 37.98 32.53
CA GLY A 40 -50.35 37.74 31.10
C GLY A 40 -49.04 37.32 30.41
N GLU A 41 -47.91 37.32 31.11
CA GLU A 41 -46.62 36.93 30.52
C GLU A 41 -46.56 35.42 30.22
N LYS A 42 -45.94 35.08 29.09
CA LYS A 42 -45.67 33.68 28.70
C LYS A 42 -44.27 33.29 29.13
N CYS A 43 -44.14 32.19 29.84
CA CYS A 43 -42.87 31.66 30.35
C CYS A 43 -42.71 30.19 29.93
N ASP A 44 -41.51 29.81 29.51
CA ASP A 44 -41.21 28.42 29.17
C ASP A 44 -40.99 27.58 30.43
N ARG A 45 -41.58 26.38 30.46
CA ARG A 45 -41.41 25.42 31.55
C ARG A 45 -40.15 24.59 31.32
N GLU A 46 -38.96 25.17 31.20
CA GLU A 46 -37.69 24.53 30.79
C GLU A 46 -37.42 23.11 31.37
N TRP A 47 -37.96 22.79 32.54
CA TRP A 47 -37.86 21.49 33.20
C TRP A 47 -38.73 20.36 32.60
N LEU A 48 -39.77 20.65 31.81
CA LEU A 48 -40.70 19.65 31.27
C LEU A 48 -40.08 18.89 30.09
N VAL A 49 -40.19 17.57 30.06
CA VAL A 49 -39.68 16.72 28.96
C VAL A 49 -40.74 15.71 28.56
N TYR A 50 -41.07 15.64 27.28
CA TYR A 50 -41.93 14.61 26.71
C TYR A 50 -41.10 13.47 26.10
N SER A 51 -41.44 12.23 26.43
CA SER A 51 -40.85 11.02 25.82
C SER A 51 -41.81 10.45 24.77
N LYS A 52 -41.38 10.43 23.50
CA LYS A 52 -42.14 9.84 22.38
C LYS A 52 -42.30 8.32 22.51
N GLU A 53 -41.31 7.65 23.08
CA GLU A 53 -41.31 6.19 23.25
C GLU A 53 -42.33 5.77 24.31
N LEU A 54 -42.36 6.48 25.44
CA LEU A 54 -43.24 6.17 26.57
C LEU A 54 -44.60 6.88 26.49
N ASP A 55 -44.77 7.83 25.58
CA ASP A 55 -45.94 8.72 25.46
C ASP A 55 -46.32 9.36 26.80
N LYS A 56 -45.33 9.94 27.47
CA LYS A 56 -45.45 10.52 28.83
C LYS A 56 -44.58 11.75 29.00
N VAL A 57 -44.98 12.65 29.90
CA VAL A 57 -44.17 13.80 30.32
C VAL A 57 -43.52 13.58 31.69
N PHE A 58 -42.34 14.18 31.86
CA PHE A 58 -41.50 14.10 33.05
C PHE A 58 -40.99 15.48 33.44
N CYS A 59 -40.68 15.67 34.72
CA CYS A 59 -39.94 16.81 35.22
C CYS A 59 -38.45 16.46 35.35
N PHE A 60 -37.61 17.11 34.57
CA PHE A 60 -36.17 16.88 34.49
C PHE A 60 -35.48 17.02 35.86
N CYS A 61 -35.61 18.18 36.50
CA CYS A 61 -34.94 18.46 37.77
C CYS A 61 -35.45 17.55 38.90
N CYS A 62 -36.76 17.27 38.96
CA CYS A 62 -37.33 16.39 39.98
C CYS A 62 -36.99 14.91 39.76
N LYS A 63 -36.75 14.49 38.51
CA LYS A 63 -36.30 13.13 38.21
C LYS A 63 -34.83 12.91 38.58
N LEU A 64 -34.00 13.95 38.45
CA LEU A 64 -32.55 13.86 38.67
C LEU A 64 -32.08 14.16 40.10
N LEU A 65 -32.70 15.12 40.80
CA LEU A 65 -32.14 15.71 42.02
C LEU A 65 -32.95 15.46 43.29
N ARG A 66 -34.06 14.75 43.19
CA ARG A 66 -34.95 14.46 44.32
C ARG A 66 -34.27 13.54 45.34
N LYS A 67 -34.52 13.81 46.63
CA LYS A 67 -34.06 12.97 47.77
C LYS A 67 -35.26 12.29 48.45
N GLY A 68 -35.15 10.99 48.75
CA GLY A 68 -36.17 10.22 49.51
C GLY A 68 -37.09 9.32 48.66
N HIS A 69 -38.15 8.78 49.28
CA HIS A 69 -39.08 7.83 48.64
C HIS A 69 -39.82 8.43 47.43
N VAL A 70 -39.90 7.63 46.38
CA VAL A 70 -40.38 8.03 45.05
C VAL A 70 -41.91 8.11 45.03
N ARG A 71 -42.49 9.29 45.31
CA ARG A 71 -43.93 9.54 45.15
C ARG A 71 -44.20 10.67 44.16
N GLY A 72 -44.79 10.38 43.01
CA GLY A 72 -45.24 11.39 42.05
C GLY A 72 -44.93 11.05 40.59
N GLN A 73 -45.97 11.06 39.76
CA GLN A 73 -45.92 10.63 38.35
C GLN A 73 -44.88 11.41 37.53
N LEU A 74 -44.81 12.74 37.64
CA LEU A 74 -43.88 13.57 36.85
C LEU A 74 -42.39 13.32 37.18
N ALA A 75 -42.05 12.90 38.39
CA ALA A 75 -40.66 12.66 38.78
C ALA A 75 -40.20 11.23 38.43
N ASN A 76 -41.12 10.27 38.29
CA ASN A 76 -40.77 8.85 38.16
C ASN A 76 -41.38 8.17 36.93
N ASP A 77 -42.66 7.77 37.05
CA ASP A 77 -43.36 6.87 36.11
C ASP A 77 -43.85 7.57 34.83
N GLY A 78 -43.80 8.90 34.83
CA GLY A 78 -44.30 9.79 33.79
C GLY A 78 -45.80 10.05 33.91
N PHE A 79 -46.22 11.20 33.41
CA PHE A 79 -47.62 11.64 33.41
C PHE A 79 -48.19 11.58 31.99
N SER A 80 -49.37 10.98 31.82
CA SER A 80 -50.05 10.79 30.52
C SER A 80 -51.56 11.06 30.58
N ASP A 81 -52.08 11.58 31.70
CA ASP A 81 -53.48 12.03 31.75
C ASP A 81 -53.61 13.40 31.08
N TRP A 82 -53.76 13.37 29.76
CA TRP A 82 -53.79 14.57 28.92
C TRP A 82 -54.92 15.54 29.28
N HIS A 83 -56.00 15.06 29.90
CA HIS A 83 -57.12 15.90 30.32
C HIS A 83 -56.74 16.80 31.49
N HIS A 84 -56.00 16.26 32.46
CA HIS A 84 -55.60 16.97 33.67
C HIS A 84 -54.17 17.53 33.60
N LEU A 85 -53.49 17.43 32.46
CA LEU A 85 -52.10 17.82 32.29
C LEU A 85 -51.82 19.25 32.76
N ILE A 86 -52.57 20.25 32.27
CA ILE A 86 -52.30 21.64 32.61
C ILE A 86 -52.53 21.92 34.11
N SER A 87 -53.58 21.35 34.70
CA SER A 87 -53.83 21.47 36.15
C SER A 87 -52.69 20.85 36.95
N ARG A 88 -52.25 19.64 36.54
CA ARG A 88 -51.18 18.93 37.22
C ARG A 88 -49.83 19.64 37.12
N LEU A 89 -49.52 20.21 35.95
CA LEU A 89 -48.30 21.00 35.77
C LEU A 89 -48.31 22.25 36.66
N LYS A 90 -49.47 22.94 36.78
CA LYS A 90 -49.64 24.09 37.68
C LYS A 90 -49.48 23.71 39.16
N GLU A 91 -50.05 22.59 39.59
CA GLU A 91 -49.85 22.09 40.95
C GLU A 91 -48.38 21.72 41.22
N HIS A 92 -47.76 21.03 40.26
CA HIS A 92 -46.38 20.57 40.39
C HIS A 92 -45.38 21.73 40.45
N GLU A 93 -45.52 22.72 39.55
CA GLU A 93 -44.58 23.84 39.45
C GLU A 93 -44.61 24.76 40.69
N ASN A 94 -45.74 24.79 41.40
CA ASN A 94 -45.91 25.51 42.66
C ASN A 94 -45.57 24.65 43.90
N GLY A 95 -45.25 23.37 43.70
CA GLY A 95 -44.88 22.45 44.79
C GLY A 95 -43.49 22.74 45.36
N ARG A 96 -43.38 22.71 46.70
CA ARG A 96 -42.11 22.96 47.42
C ARG A 96 -40.95 22.09 46.93
N GLU A 97 -41.24 20.83 46.64
CA GLU A 97 -40.27 19.86 46.14
C GLU A 97 -39.75 20.25 44.74
N HIS A 98 -40.65 20.64 43.84
CA HIS A 98 -40.26 21.10 42.51
C HIS A 98 -39.36 22.33 42.59
N VAL A 99 -39.79 23.34 43.35
CA VAL A 99 -39.02 24.58 43.52
C VAL A 99 -37.63 24.29 44.09
N THR A 100 -37.52 23.41 45.09
CA THR A 100 -36.24 23.03 45.68
C THR A 100 -35.32 22.32 44.67
N ASN A 101 -35.87 21.37 43.89
CA ASN A 101 -35.09 20.66 42.87
C ASN A 101 -34.70 21.59 41.71
N MET A 102 -35.57 22.53 41.34
CA MET A 102 -35.31 23.54 40.30
C MET A 102 -34.19 24.49 40.74
N SER A 103 -34.26 25.02 41.97
CA SER A 103 -33.20 25.86 42.54
C SER A 103 -31.88 25.10 42.66
N THR A 104 -31.91 23.84 43.10
CA THR A 104 -30.71 22.98 43.17
C THR A 104 -30.13 22.72 41.79
N TRP A 105 -30.97 22.52 40.77
CA TRP A 105 -30.53 22.34 39.39
C TRP A 105 -29.82 23.60 38.87
N TYR A 106 -30.42 24.77 38.99
CA TYR A 106 -29.80 26.03 38.55
C TYR A 106 -28.52 26.36 39.34
N ASP A 107 -28.52 26.18 40.66
CA ASP A 107 -27.33 26.39 41.50
C ASP A 107 -26.19 25.44 41.10
N LEU A 108 -26.46 24.14 40.94
CA LEU A 108 -25.46 23.17 40.50
C LEU A 108 -24.97 23.46 39.08
N ARG A 109 -25.87 23.81 38.15
CA ARG A 109 -25.51 24.21 36.78
C ARG A 109 -24.60 25.42 36.78
N LEU A 110 -24.95 26.48 37.51
CA LEU A 110 -24.13 27.69 37.63
C LEU A 110 -22.78 27.41 38.29
N ARG A 111 -22.73 26.54 39.31
CA ARG A 111 -21.47 26.14 39.94
C ARG A 111 -20.60 25.31 39.00
N LEU A 112 -21.18 24.44 38.20
CA LEU A 112 -20.45 23.68 37.17
C LEU A 112 -19.93 24.61 36.06
N GLU A 113 -20.74 25.58 35.60
CA GLU A 113 -20.33 26.58 34.61
C GLU A 113 -19.22 27.50 35.13
N LYS A 114 -19.30 27.92 36.40
CA LYS A 114 -18.30 28.78 37.06
C LYS A 114 -17.12 28.01 37.68
N ASN A 115 -17.09 26.68 37.54
CA ASN A 115 -16.11 25.82 38.20
C ASN A 115 -16.02 26.13 39.71
N GLN A 116 -17.09 25.96 40.49
CA GLN A 116 -17.17 26.26 41.93
C GLN A 116 -17.68 25.09 42.77
N THR A 117 -17.68 23.87 42.22
CA THR A 117 -18.06 22.66 42.97
C THR A 117 -16.93 22.23 43.92
N ILE A 118 -17.26 21.42 44.94
CA ILE A 118 -16.27 20.92 45.91
C ILE A 118 -15.19 20.08 45.23
N ASP A 119 -15.56 19.38 44.16
CA ASP A 119 -14.69 18.55 43.33
C ASP A 119 -14.03 19.31 42.17
N LYS A 120 -14.17 20.65 42.09
CA LYS A 120 -13.57 21.49 41.05
C LYS A 120 -12.10 21.17 40.80
N VAL A 121 -11.32 21.02 41.87
CA VAL A 121 -9.87 20.74 41.77
C VAL A 121 -9.64 19.38 41.09
N ALA A 122 -10.36 18.34 41.52
CA ALA A 122 -10.27 17.02 40.93
C ALA A 122 -10.76 16.98 39.47
N GLN A 123 -11.86 17.68 39.16
CA GLN A 123 -12.36 17.80 37.78
C GLN A 123 -11.36 18.52 36.87
N GLN A 124 -10.73 19.59 37.37
CA GLN A 124 -9.70 20.32 36.62
C GLN A 124 -8.44 19.47 36.40
N GLU A 125 -8.04 18.64 37.36
CA GLU A 125 -6.94 17.70 37.21
C GLU A 125 -7.26 16.61 36.18
N LEU A 126 -8.46 16.01 36.23
CA LEU A 126 -8.91 15.04 35.24
C LEU A 126 -8.94 15.63 33.83
N GLU A 127 -9.41 16.87 33.67
CA GLU A 127 -9.44 17.53 32.38
C GLU A 127 -8.03 17.82 31.85
N LYS A 128 -7.10 18.25 32.73
CA LYS A 128 -5.68 18.43 32.37
C LYS A 128 -5.03 17.12 31.92
N GLU A 129 -5.33 16.01 32.60
CA GLU A 129 -4.83 14.68 32.19
C GLU A 129 -5.45 14.24 30.86
N ARG A 130 -6.76 14.44 30.67
CA ARG A 130 -7.43 14.14 29.39
C ARG A 130 -6.78 14.89 28.23
N GLU A 131 -6.52 16.18 28.43
CA GLU A 131 -5.89 17.03 27.43
C GLU A 131 -4.43 16.64 27.16
N HIS A 132 -3.69 16.26 28.21
CA HIS A 132 -2.35 15.72 28.06
C HIS A 132 -2.35 14.46 27.17
N TRP A 133 -3.22 13.49 27.45
CA TRP A 133 -3.31 12.26 26.66
C TRP A 133 -3.74 12.48 25.22
N ARG A 134 -4.72 13.37 24.97
CA ARG A 134 -5.09 13.77 23.61
C ARG A 134 -3.91 14.34 22.84
N LYS A 135 -3.16 15.23 23.48
CA LYS A 135 -1.96 15.81 22.88
C LYS A 135 -0.90 14.75 22.60
N VAL A 136 -0.63 13.83 23.53
CA VAL A 136 0.32 12.72 23.34
C VAL A 136 -0.10 11.83 22.17
N LEU A 137 -1.35 11.36 22.15
CA LEU A 137 -1.86 10.50 21.08
C LEU A 137 -1.75 11.15 19.70
N LEU A 138 -2.01 12.47 19.61
CA LEU A 138 -1.87 13.20 18.37
C LEU A 138 -0.43 13.17 17.83
N ARG A 139 0.59 13.35 18.68
CA ARG A 139 2.01 13.24 18.25
C ARG A 139 2.35 11.81 17.85
N ILE A 140 1.90 10.83 18.63
CA ILE A 140 2.13 9.41 18.31
C ILE A 140 1.55 9.08 16.93
N LEU A 141 0.33 9.56 16.63
CA LEU A 141 -0.30 9.38 15.33
C LEU A 141 0.55 9.98 14.19
N PHE A 142 1.13 11.17 14.39
CA PHE A 142 2.03 11.78 13.41
C PHE A 142 3.31 10.97 13.20
N ILE A 143 3.88 10.37 14.26
CA ILE A 143 5.03 9.47 14.14
C ILE A 143 4.66 8.25 13.31
N VAL A 144 3.52 7.60 13.61
CA VAL A 144 3.03 6.43 12.87
C VAL A 144 2.84 6.79 11.39
N LYS A 145 2.17 7.92 11.12
CA LYS A 145 1.95 8.42 9.77
C LYS A 145 3.27 8.64 9.03
N PHE A 146 4.23 9.35 9.65
CA PHE A 146 5.52 9.65 9.04
C PHE A 146 6.28 8.37 8.66
N LEU A 147 6.38 7.41 9.59
CA LEU A 147 7.07 6.15 9.33
C LEU A 147 6.40 5.34 8.22
N ALA A 148 5.06 5.31 8.19
CA ALA A 148 4.29 4.63 7.16
C ALA A 148 4.49 5.27 5.78
N GLU A 149 4.40 6.61 5.67
CA GLU A 149 4.58 7.35 4.41
C GLU A 149 5.96 7.14 3.78
N HIS A 150 6.98 6.93 4.60
CA HIS A 150 8.36 6.76 4.14
C HIS A 150 8.81 5.29 4.07
N ASN A 151 7.92 4.33 4.31
CA ASN A 151 8.23 2.90 4.37
C ASN A 151 9.37 2.56 5.36
N ILE A 152 9.41 3.25 6.49
CA ILE A 152 10.46 3.06 7.51
C ILE A 152 9.98 2.04 8.55
N ALA A 153 10.85 1.08 8.89
CA ALA A 153 10.56 0.08 9.91
C ALA A 153 10.29 0.73 11.28
N PHE A 154 9.23 0.30 11.97
CA PHE A 154 8.81 0.93 13.23
C PHE A 154 9.62 0.43 14.43
N ARG A 155 9.90 -0.88 14.46
CA ARG A 155 10.36 -1.59 15.66
C ARG A 155 11.83 -1.94 15.59
N GLY A 156 12.43 -2.05 16.76
CA GLY A 156 13.72 -2.71 16.96
C GLY A 156 13.55 -3.96 17.81
N SER A 157 14.67 -4.57 18.22
CA SER A 157 14.68 -5.74 19.11
C SER A 157 14.26 -5.40 20.55
N ASN A 158 14.27 -4.12 20.92
CA ASN A 158 13.86 -3.62 22.21
C ASN A 158 12.59 -2.76 22.08
N SER A 159 11.73 -2.75 23.10
CA SER A 159 10.50 -1.94 23.16
C SER A 159 10.53 -0.88 24.26
N LYS A 160 11.70 -0.59 24.83
CA LYS A 160 11.89 0.41 25.89
C LYS A 160 12.53 1.69 25.37
N VAL A 161 12.02 2.84 25.84
CA VAL A 161 12.58 4.15 25.51
C VAL A 161 13.98 4.29 26.11
N TYR A 162 14.92 4.87 25.36
CA TYR A 162 16.33 5.10 25.72
C TYR A 162 17.15 3.83 25.98
N GLN A 163 16.70 2.69 25.44
CA GLN A 163 17.51 1.49 25.35
C GLN A 163 17.98 1.25 23.93
N ASP A 164 19.13 0.60 23.79
CA ASP A 164 19.68 0.25 22.48
C ASP A 164 18.71 -0.62 21.69
N SER A 165 18.71 -0.42 20.37
CA SER A 165 17.88 -1.17 19.41
C SER A 165 16.37 -1.07 19.68
N ASN A 166 15.88 0.10 20.12
CA ASN A 166 14.46 0.33 20.41
C ASN A 166 13.58 0.70 19.20
N GLY A 167 14.18 0.78 18.00
CA GLY A 167 13.49 1.01 16.74
C GLY A 167 13.19 2.48 16.44
N ASN A 168 12.83 2.76 15.18
CA ASN A 168 12.65 4.13 14.71
C ASN A 168 11.45 4.83 15.35
N PHE A 169 10.39 4.10 15.71
CA PHE A 169 9.23 4.69 16.40
C PHE A 169 9.62 5.30 17.74
N LEU A 170 10.32 4.55 18.60
CA LEU A 170 10.77 5.06 19.89
C LEU A 170 11.89 6.09 19.72
N GLY A 171 12.75 5.93 18.70
CA GLY A 171 13.72 6.94 18.29
C GLY A 171 13.08 8.30 18.00
N LEU A 172 12.00 8.33 17.21
CA LEU A 172 11.27 9.56 16.92
C LEU A 172 10.55 10.14 18.15
N VAL A 173 10.04 9.30 19.06
CA VAL A 173 9.51 9.76 20.34
C VAL A 173 10.59 10.48 21.16
N GLN A 174 11.82 9.95 21.19
CA GLN A 174 12.94 10.58 21.89
C GLN A 174 13.33 11.92 21.26
N VAL A 175 13.43 11.97 19.93
CA VAL A 175 13.71 13.23 19.22
C VAL A 175 12.62 14.26 19.50
N LEU A 176 11.34 13.87 19.49
CA LEU A 176 10.26 14.77 19.85
C LEU A 176 10.31 15.21 21.33
N ALA A 177 10.80 14.36 22.24
CA ALA A 177 10.95 14.71 23.65
C ALA A 177 11.97 15.85 23.87
N GLU A 178 12.93 16.04 22.97
CA GLU A 178 13.90 17.14 23.06
C GLU A 178 13.24 18.51 22.80
N PHE A 179 12.19 18.56 21.97
CA PHE A 179 11.62 19.81 21.47
C PHE A 179 10.14 20.04 21.87
N ASP A 180 9.35 18.99 22.07
CA ASP A 180 7.93 19.07 22.44
C ASP A 180 7.76 18.83 23.97
N PRO A 181 7.33 19.85 24.75
CA PRO A 181 7.17 19.72 26.20
C PRO A 181 6.14 18.68 26.64
N VAL A 182 5.15 18.37 25.80
CA VAL A 182 4.12 17.35 26.10
C VAL A 182 4.76 15.97 26.03
N ILE A 183 5.52 15.69 24.96
CA ILE A 183 6.23 14.42 24.81
C ILE A 183 7.36 14.30 25.83
N LYS A 184 8.10 15.38 26.11
CA LYS A 184 9.08 15.40 27.20
C LYS A 184 8.48 14.95 28.52
N LYS A 185 7.39 15.62 28.93
CA LYS A 185 6.67 15.27 30.16
C LYS A 185 6.16 13.83 30.14
N HIS A 186 5.70 13.34 28.98
CA HIS A 186 5.22 11.97 28.83
C HIS A 186 6.36 10.96 29.01
N VAL A 187 7.49 11.17 28.34
CA VAL A 187 8.69 10.34 28.47
C VAL A 187 9.23 10.37 29.90
N ASP A 188 9.27 11.53 30.54
CA ASP A 188 9.66 11.66 31.96
C ASP A 188 8.75 10.85 32.88
N ARG A 189 7.44 10.75 32.58
CA ARG A 189 6.51 9.92 33.35
C ARG A 189 6.83 8.43 33.18
N ILE A 190 7.29 8.01 32.00
CA ILE A 190 7.67 6.62 31.71
C ILE A 190 8.99 6.28 32.41
N THR A 191 10.03 7.09 32.22
CA THR A 191 11.38 6.81 32.74
C THR A 191 11.46 6.88 34.27
N ASN A 192 10.58 7.63 34.91
CA ASN A 192 10.45 7.68 36.37
C ASN A 192 9.41 6.68 36.93
N ASP A 193 8.99 5.68 36.14
CA ASP A 193 8.02 4.64 36.53
C ASP A 193 6.68 5.19 37.10
N LYS A 194 6.29 6.42 36.72
CA LYS A 194 5.04 7.06 37.18
C LYS A 194 3.82 6.53 36.44
N ILE A 195 4.00 6.00 35.24
CA ILE A 195 2.94 5.43 34.42
C ILE A 195 3.39 4.08 33.84
N ARG A 196 2.45 3.13 33.76
CA ARG A 196 2.66 1.84 33.09
C ARG A 196 2.05 1.82 31.69
N ASP A 197 0.86 2.40 31.55
CA ASP A 197 0.16 2.49 30.27
C ASP A 197 0.54 3.78 29.56
N HIS A 198 1.47 3.69 28.61
CA HIS A 198 2.07 4.86 27.97
C HIS A 198 1.88 4.95 26.45
N TYR A 199 1.11 4.04 25.86
CA TYR A 199 0.72 4.04 24.43
C TYR A 199 1.87 3.97 23.41
N LEU A 200 3.10 3.64 23.86
CA LEU A 200 4.25 3.47 22.97
C LEU A 200 4.50 2.00 22.58
N GLY A 201 3.73 1.07 23.14
CA GLY A 201 3.89 -0.36 22.94
C GLY A 201 3.51 -0.83 21.52
N PRO A 202 4.00 -2.01 21.10
CA PRO A 202 3.79 -2.53 19.75
C PRO A 202 2.32 -2.81 19.42
N SER A 203 1.49 -3.17 20.41
CA SER A 203 0.04 -3.38 20.24
C SER A 203 -0.67 -2.09 19.81
N ILE A 204 -0.38 -0.98 20.47
CA ILE A 204 -0.95 0.33 20.15
C ILE A 204 -0.45 0.82 18.79
N GLN A 205 0.81 0.59 18.46
CA GLN A 205 1.33 0.89 17.11
C GLN A 205 0.50 0.17 16.03
N ASN A 206 0.26 -1.14 16.20
CA ASN A 206 -0.57 -1.92 15.27
C ASN A 206 -2.01 -1.40 15.20
N GLU A 207 -2.61 -1.08 16.35
CA GLU A 207 -3.97 -0.55 16.41
C GLU A 207 -4.07 0.78 15.64
N LEU A 208 -3.14 1.71 15.85
CA LEU A 208 -3.10 2.98 15.13
C LEU A 208 -2.88 2.79 13.63
N ILE A 209 -2.00 1.87 13.23
CA ILE A 209 -1.79 1.52 11.82
C ILE A 209 -3.09 1.00 11.20
N ASN A 210 -3.79 0.09 11.89
CA ASN A 210 -5.05 -0.47 11.41
C ASN A 210 -6.15 0.59 11.31
N LEU A 211 -6.25 1.49 12.29
CA LEU A 211 -7.21 2.59 12.26
C LEU A 211 -6.95 3.57 11.12
N LEU A 212 -5.68 3.91 10.88
CA LEU A 212 -5.28 4.75 9.74
C LEU A 212 -5.59 4.06 8.41
N ALA A 213 -5.21 2.80 8.27
CA ALA A 213 -5.48 2.02 7.07
C ALA A 213 -6.99 1.91 6.80
N ALA A 214 -7.81 1.64 7.83
CA ALA A 214 -9.26 1.59 7.71
C ALA A 214 -9.86 2.94 7.31
N ALA A 215 -9.37 4.05 7.87
CA ALA A 215 -9.83 5.39 7.51
C ALA A 215 -9.47 5.75 6.05
N ILE A 216 -8.24 5.46 5.63
CA ILE A 216 -7.79 5.68 4.24
C ILE A 216 -8.61 4.84 3.28
N ARG A 217 -8.79 3.54 3.58
CA ARG A 217 -9.60 2.63 2.77
C ARG A 217 -11.04 3.13 2.65
N SER A 218 -11.65 3.55 3.76
CA SER A 218 -13.01 4.10 3.77
C SER A 218 -13.15 5.32 2.86
N GLU A 219 -12.19 6.25 2.89
CA GLU A 219 -12.21 7.42 2.01
C GLU A 219 -12.03 7.05 0.53
N ILE A 220 -11.13 6.11 0.22
CA ILE A 220 -10.96 5.60 -1.15
C ILE A 220 -12.27 4.98 -1.66
N ILE A 221 -12.89 4.08 -0.87
CA ILE A 221 -14.14 3.42 -1.25
C ILE A 221 -15.28 4.43 -1.43
N LYS A 222 -15.36 5.44 -0.58
CA LYS A 222 -16.31 6.54 -0.74
C LYS A 222 -16.12 7.24 -2.09
N LYS A 223 -14.89 7.61 -2.46
CA LYS A 223 -14.60 8.23 -3.76
C LYS A 223 -14.92 7.32 -4.94
N VAL A 224 -14.60 6.03 -4.84
CA VAL A 224 -14.96 5.02 -5.87
C VAL A 224 -16.49 4.94 -6.05
N LYS A 225 -17.25 4.96 -4.95
CA LYS A 225 -18.72 4.95 -4.98
C LYS A 225 -19.30 6.22 -5.60
N GLU A 226 -18.73 7.38 -5.30
CA GLU A 226 -19.09 8.67 -5.92
C GLU A 226 -18.82 8.67 -7.42
N ALA A 227 -17.68 8.12 -7.85
CA ALA A 227 -17.32 7.93 -9.25
C ALA A 227 -18.26 6.93 -9.98
N LYS A 228 -18.91 6.05 -9.20
CA LYS A 228 -19.70 4.89 -9.61
C LYS A 228 -18.89 3.83 -10.34
N TYR A 229 -18.17 4.17 -11.40
CA TYR A 229 -17.43 3.25 -12.24
C TYR A 229 -15.95 3.21 -11.89
N PHE A 230 -15.38 2.01 -11.96
CA PHE A 230 -13.98 1.77 -11.63
C PHE A 230 -13.37 0.65 -12.47
N SER A 231 -12.06 0.53 -12.43
CA SER A 231 -11.30 -0.57 -13.01
C SER A 231 -10.40 -1.20 -11.95
N VAL A 232 -10.05 -2.46 -12.11
CA VAL A 232 -9.12 -3.16 -11.22
C VAL A 232 -7.82 -3.49 -11.93
N LEU A 233 -6.72 -3.34 -11.20
CA LEU A 233 -5.40 -3.81 -11.58
C LEU A 233 -4.95 -4.87 -10.56
N LEU A 234 -4.53 -6.03 -11.05
CA LEU A 234 -4.12 -7.17 -10.21
C LEU A 234 -2.71 -7.63 -10.57
N GLU A 235 -1.86 -7.85 -9.57
CA GLU A 235 -0.55 -8.46 -9.76
C GLU A 235 -0.34 -9.55 -8.69
N CYS A 236 0.02 -10.76 -9.12
CA CYS A 236 0.32 -11.86 -8.21
C CYS A 236 1.81 -11.90 -7.92
N THR A 237 2.18 -11.94 -6.64
CA THR A 237 3.56 -12.07 -6.19
C THR A 237 3.63 -12.99 -4.97
N PRO A 238 4.64 -13.85 -4.85
CA PRO A 238 4.89 -14.55 -3.60
C PRO A 238 5.37 -13.55 -2.53
N ASP A 239 4.95 -13.75 -1.29
CA ASP A 239 5.43 -13.02 -0.12
C ASP A 239 6.76 -13.60 0.41
N ALA A 240 7.27 -13.04 1.52
CA ALA A 240 8.51 -13.51 2.15
C ALA A 240 8.43 -14.94 2.73
N SER A 241 7.22 -15.47 2.92
CA SER A 241 6.97 -16.84 3.37
C SER A 241 6.70 -17.81 2.21
N HIS A 242 6.84 -17.35 0.96
CA HIS A 242 6.52 -18.08 -0.27
C HIS A 242 5.03 -18.41 -0.47
N GLN A 243 4.14 -17.66 0.18
CA GLN A 243 2.71 -17.71 -0.06
C GLN A 243 2.34 -16.71 -1.17
N GLU A 244 1.52 -17.13 -2.14
CA GLU A 244 1.05 -16.21 -3.17
C GLU A 244 0.07 -15.18 -2.60
N GLN A 245 0.29 -13.92 -2.97
CA GLN A 245 -0.58 -12.80 -2.68
C GLN A 245 -0.93 -12.07 -3.97
N MET A 246 -2.15 -11.55 -4.03
CA MET A 246 -2.62 -10.73 -5.15
C MET A 246 -2.80 -9.30 -4.69
N SER A 247 -2.04 -8.37 -5.27
CA SER A 247 -2.25 -6.95 -5.04
C SER A 247 -3.55 -6.51 -5.70
N LEU A 248 -4.34 -5.71 -4.99
CA LEU A 248 -5.56 -5.08 -5.52
C LEU A 248 -5.34 -3.56 -5.61
N ILE A 249 -5.38 -3.05 -6.83
CA ILE A 249 -5.34 -1.63 -7.14
C ILE A 249 -6.64 -1.27 -7.86
N ILE A 250 -7.25 -0.14 -7.50
CA ILE A 250 -8.45 0.38 -8.15
C ILE A 250 -8.13 1.70 -8.86
N TRP A 251 -8.61 1.82 -10.11
CA TRP A 251 -8.64 3.05 -10.89
C TRP A 251 -10.05 3.62 -10.93
N TYR A 252 -10.19 4.90 -10.63
CA TYR A 252 -11.47 5.61 -10.63
C TYR A 252 -11.27 7.09 -10.94
N VAL A 253 -12.37 7.78 -11.24
CA VAL A 253 -12.34 9.24 -11.49
C VAL A 253 -12.74 9.95 -10.19
N ASP A 254 -11.83 10.74 -9.63
CA ASP A 254 -12.12 11.63 -8.51
C ASP A 254 -12.66 12.97 -9.04
N ALA A 255 -13.82 13.37 -8.54
CA ALA A 255 -14.47 14.65 -8.85
C ALA A 255 -14.61 15.57 -7.63
N SER A 256 -14.03 15.20 -6.48
CA SER A 256 -14.22 15.88 -5.20
C SER A 256 -13.62 17.29 -5.15
N SER A 257 -12.61 17.58 -5.98
CA SER A 257 -11.89 18.87 -6.02
C SER A 257 -12.44 19.86 -7.07
N GLY A 258 -13.56 19.53 -7.74
CA GLY A 258 -14.12 20.36 -8.82
C GLY A 258 -13.42 20.20 -10.17
N SER A 259 -12.34 19.41 -10.23
CA SER A 259 -11.70 18.92 -11.45
C SER A 259 -11.74 17.39 -11.49
N PHE A 260 -11.85 16.80 -12.69
CA PHE A 260 -11.79 15.36 -12.85
C PHE A 260 -10.33 14.89 -12.92
N CYS A 261 -9.93 14.03 -11.99
CA CYS A 261 -8.61 13.40 -11.97
C CYS A 261 -8.76 11.88 -11.98
N ILE A 262 -7.88 11.19 -12.72
CA ILE A 262 -7.79 9.72 -12.64
C ILE A 262 -6.92 9.40 -11.42
N GLU A 263 -7.49 8.64 -10.48
CA GLU A 263 -6.79 8.21 -9.28
C GLU A 263 -6.48 6.72 -9.34
N GLU A 264 -5.26 6.39 -8.93
CA GLU A 264 -4.79 5.03 -8.70
C GLU A 264 -4.65 4.81 -7.20
N SER A 265 -5.39 3.85 -6.66
CA SER A 265 -5.38 3.57 -5.22
C SER A 265 -5.13 2.09 -4.95
N PHE A 266 -4.04 1.80 -4.24
CA PHE A 266 -3.76 0.49 -3.68
C PHE A 266 -4.67 0.22 -2.48
N LEU A 267 -5.38 -0.91 -2.48
CA LEU A 267 -6.28 -1.30 -1.39
C LEU A 267 -5.69 -2.32 -0.43
N GLY A 268 -4.74 -3.13 -0.90
CA GLY A 268 -4.10 -4.16 -0.10
C GLY A 268 -3.64 -5.36 -0.92
N PHE A 269 -3.06 -6.32 -0.20
CA PHE A 269 -2.79 -7.65 -0.69
C PHE A 269 -3.93 -8.58 -0.26
N LEU A 270 -4.36 -9.44 -1.17
CA LEU A 270 -5.32 -10.50 -0.93
C LEU A 270 -4.56 -11.81 -0.80
N ASP A 271 -4.85 -12.56 0.26
CA ASP A 271 -4.27 -13.88 0.45
C ASP A 271 -4.89 -14.86 -0.55
N VAL A 272 -4.04 -15.50 -1.36
CA VAL A 272 -4.48 -16.42 -2.41
C VAL A 272 -3.91 -17.80 -2.11
N ASN A 273 -4.76 -18.68 -1.57
CA ASN A 273 -4.40 -20.09 -1.35
C ASN A 273 -4.57 -20.95 -2.61
N ASP A 274 -5.49 -20.55 -3.50
CA ASP A 274 -5.75 -21.21 -4.78
C ASP A 274 -5.35 -20.27 -5.93
N THR A 275 -4.20 -20.57 -6.55
CA THR A 275 -3.64 -19.77 -7.65
C THR A 275 -4.28 -20.08 -9.01
N THR A 276 -5.30 -20.95 -9.06
CA THR A 276 -6.07 -21.15 -10.28
C THR A 276 -6.88 -19.90 -10.63
N GLY A 277 -7.27 -19.77 -11.89
CA GLY A 277 -8.14 -18.66 -12.31
C GLY A 277 -9.49 -18.61 -11.59
N GLN A 278 -9.94 -19.71 -10.95
CA GLN A 278 -11.14 -19.69 -10.10
C GLN A 278 -10.82 -19.08 -8.72
N GLY A 279 -9.79 -19.56 -8.03
CA GLY A 279 -9.40 -19.03 -6.73
C GLY A 279 -9.06 -17.53 -6.77
N LEU A 280 -8.32 -17.09 -7.79
CA LEU A 280 -8.02 -15.66 -8.01
C LEU A 280 -9.29 -14.82 -8.24
N PHE A 281 -10.22 -15.35 -9.03
CA PHE A 281 -11.49 -14.68 -9.27
C PHE A 281 -12.36 -14.59 -8.01
N ASP A 282 -12.41 -15.66 -7.21
CA ASP A 282 -13.17 -15.69 -5.96
C ASP A 282 -12.57 -14.74 -4.93
N ALA A 283 -11.24 -14.66 -4.83
CA ALA A 283 -10.55 -13.69 -3.98
C ALA A 283 -10.92 -12.25 -4.34
N LEU A 284 -10.88 -11.91 -5.65
CA LEU A 284 -11.32 -10.60 -6.14
C LEU A 284 -12.80 -10.34 -5.81
N LYS A 285 -13.69 -11.29 -6.13
CA LYS A 285 -15.13 -11.13 -5.95
C LYS A 285 -15.49 -10.93 -4.48
N ASN A 286 -14.93 -11.75 -3.59
CA ASN A 286 -15.16 -11.65 -2.16
C ASN A 286 -14.64 -10.33 -1.59
N GLU A 287 -13.50 -9.83 -2.07
CA GLU A 287 -12.99 -8.52 -1.64
C GLU A 287 -13.87 -7.37 -2.14
N LEU A 288 -14.33 -7.40 -3.40
CA LEU A 288 -15.27 -6.39 -3.89
C LEU A 288 -16.57 -6.39 -3.07
N GLU A 289 -17.10 -7.57 -2.73
CA GLU A 289 -18.28 -7.71 -1.87
C GLU A 289 -18.01 -7.20 -0.45
N SER A 290 -16.85 -7.47 0.14
CA SER A 290 -16.47 -7.01 1.49
C SER A 290 -16.36 -5.48 1.56
N LEU A 291 -15.95 -4.85 0.46
CA LEU A 291 -15.83 -3.41 0.30
C LEU A 291 -17.14 -2.74 -0.14
N ASP A 292 -18.21 -3.52 -0.33
CA ASP A 292 -19.50 -3.04 -0.86
C ASP A 292 -19.32 -2.31 -2.21
N LEU A 293 -18.48 -2.88 -3.08
CA LEU A 293 -18.26 -2.45 -4.46
C LEU A 293 -18.95 -3.42 -5.42
N ASP A 294 -19.95 -2.91 -6.13
CA ASP A 294 -20.71 -3.70 -7.10
C ASP A 294 -19.86 -4.01 -8.35
N ILE A 295 -19.66 -5.30 -8.62
CA ILE A 295 -18.94 -5.80 -9.79
C ILE A 295 -19.59 -5.37 -11.11
N ASP A 296 -20.89 -5.06 -11.15
CA ASP A 296 -21.57 -4.56 -12.34
C ASP A 296 -21.13 -3.13 -12.72
N ASN A 297 -20.50 -2.41 -11.80
CA ASN A 297 -19.89 -1.11 -12.05
C ASN A 297 -18.43 -1.19 -12.50
N LEU A 298 -17.82 -2.38 -12.49
CA LEU A 298 -16.48 -2.60 -13.04
C LEU A 298 -16.47 -2.32 -14.56
N ARG A 299 -15.48 -1.58 -15.06
CA ARG A 299 -15.34 -1.21 -16.48
C ARG A 299 -14.02 -1.64 -17.10
N GLY A 300 -13.00 -1.84 -16.29
CA GLY A 300 -11.70 -2.31 -16.73
C GLY A 300 -11.14 -3.38 -15.81
N GLN A 301 -10.40 -4.31 -16.40
CA GLN A 301 -9.61 -5.29 -15.69
C GLN A 301 -8.22 -5.37 -16.36
N GLY A 302 -7.17 -5.11 -15.59
CA GLY A 302 -5.79 -5.16 -16.08
C GLY A 302 -4.93 -6.05 -15.20
N TYR A 303 -4.20 -6.97 -15.82
CA TYR A 303 -3.27 -7.87 -15.14
C TYR A 303 -2.35 -8.54 -16.15
N ASP A 304 -1.44 -9.39 -15.65
CA ASP A 304 -0.47 -10.10 -16.47
C ASP A 304 -1.11 -11.05 -17.51
N ASN A 305 -0.27 -11.59 -18.39
CA ASN A 305 -0.70 -12.53 -19.43
C ASN A 305 -0.68 -13.98 -18.96
N GLY A 306 -0.60 -14.23 -17.65
CA GLY A 306 -0.62 -15.58 -17.09
C GLY A 306 -1.89 -16.32 -17.48
N SER A 307 -1.79 -17.63 -17.71
CA SER A 307 -2.92 -18.45 -18.17
C SER A 307 -4.09 -18.47 -17.17
N ASN A 308 -3.81 -18.37 -15.87
CA ASN A 308 -4.82 -18.26 -14.81
C ASN A 308 -5.50 -16.88 -14.78
N MET A 309 -4.86 -15.84 -15.32
CA MET A 309 -5.42 -14.49 -15.40
C MET A 309 -6.15 -14.27 -16.73
N LYS A 310 -5.42 -14.36 -17.86
CA LYS A 310 -5.90 -14.11 -19.23
C LYS A 310 -6.64 -15.29 -19.89
N GLY A 311 -6.62 -16.49 -19.27
CA GLY A 311 -7.14 -17.70 -19.91
C GLY A 311 -8.59 -17.55 -20.44
N ILE A 312 -8.78 -17.81 -21.73
CA ILE A 312 -10.07 -17.62 -22.44
C ILE A 312 -11.20 -18.49 -21.83
N HIS A 313 -10.87 -19.65 -21.27
CA HIS A 313 -11.87 -20.56 -20.71
C HIS A 313 -11.97 -20.47 -19.18
N LYS A 314 -10.82 -20.55 -18.50
CA LYS A 314 -10.73 -20.69 -17.04
C LYS A 314 -10.07 -19.51 -16.32
N GLY A 315 -9.59 -18.50 -17.07
CA GLY A 315 -8.92 -17.36 -16.47
C GLY A 315 -9.88 -16.38 -15.79
N VAL A 316 -9.33 -15.56 -14.88
CA VAL A 316 -10.04 -14.45 -14.23
C VAL A 316 -10.77 -13.58 -15.27
N GLN A 317 -10.13 -13.30 -16.40
CA GLN A 317 -10.70 -12.52 -17.51
C GLN A 317 -12.06 -13.00 -17.96
N ASN A 318 -12.15 -14.28 -18.30
CA ASN A 318 -13.39 -14.84 -18.79
C ASN A 318 -14.46 -14.88 -17.69
N LYS A 319 -14.07 -15.12 -16.44
CA LYS A 319 -14.99 -15.17 -15.31
C LYS A 319 -15.60 -13.81 -15.01
N VAL A 320 -14.80 -12.76 -14.96
CA VAL A 320 -15.28 -11.38 -14.81
C VAL A 320 -16.20 -11.00 -15.98
N LEU A 321 -15.80 -11.30 -17.22
CA LEU A 321 -16.63 -11.01 -18.41
C LEU A 321 -17.96 -11.77 -18.44
N LYS A 322 -18.05 -12.95 -17.83
CA LYS A 322 -19.30 -13.71 -17.72
C LYS A 322 -20.32 -13.01 -16.82
N ILE A 323 -19.84 -12.31 -15.78
CA ILE A 323 -20.70 -11.55 -14.86
C ILE A 323 -20.99 -10.17 -15.45
N ASN A 324 -19.94 -9.45 -15.83
CA ASN A 324 -20.05 -8.11 -16.36
C ASN A 324 -19.30 -7.97 -17.70
N ARG A 325 -20.07 -8.03 -18.79
CA ARG A 325 -19.58 -7.92 -20.18
C ARG A 325 -18.93 -6.56 -20.49
N ARG A 326 -19.11 -5.55 -19.64
CA ARG A 326 -18.55 -4.20 -19.81
C ARG A 326 -17.20 -4.01 -19.11
N ALA A 327 -16.69 -5.03 -18.40
CA ALA A 327 -15.38 -5.00 -17.76
C ALA A 327 -14.28 -5.39 -18.77
N PHE A 328 -13.85 -4.43 -19.59
CA PHE A 328 -12.91 -4.66 -20.67
C PHE A 328 -11.53 -5.08 -20.14
N TYR A 329 -10.97 -6.11 -20.75
CA TYR A 329 -9.64 -6.58 -20.41
C TYR A 329 -8.56 -5.84 -21.16
N SER A 330 -7.56 -5.37 -20.42
CA SER A 330 -6.32 -4.84 -20.97
C SER A 330 -5.15 -5.71 -20.51
N ALA A 331 -4.43 -6.29 -21.47
CA ALA A 331 -3.22 -7.05 -21.20
C ALA A 331 -2.09 -6.11 -20.76
N CYS A 332 -1.26 -6.57 -19.81
CA CYS A 332 -0.07 -5.81 -19.42
C CYS A 332 0.91 -5.67 -20.61
N GLY A 333 1.07 -4.44 -21.11
CA GLY A 333 1.99 -4.11 -22.20
C GLY A 333 3.45 -4.40 -21.83
N SER A 334 3.86 -4.02 -20.63
CA SER A 334 5.21 -4.27 -20.09
C SER A 334 5.53 -5.77 -19.99
N HIS A 335 4.57 -6.59 -19.56
CA HIS A 335 4.74 -8.03 -19.52
C HIS A 335 4.80 -8.64 -20.93
N SER A 336 3.98 -8.15 -21.87
CA SER A 336 4.00 -8.59 -23.27
C SER A 336 5.35 -8.30 -23.94
N LEU A 337 5.88 -7.09 -23.72
CA LEU A 337 7.19 -6.68 -24.21
C LEU A 337 8.30 -7.54 -23.60
N ASN A 338 8.20 -7.82 -22.29
CA ASN A 338 9.12 -8.68 -21.59
C ASN A 338 9.14 -10.11 -22.15
N LEU A 339 7.97 -10.73 -22.37
CA LEU A 339 7.87 -12.05 -22.99
C LEU A 339 8.50 -12.08 -24.39
N THR A 340 8.29 -11.04 -25.19
CA THR A 340 8.88 -10.94 -26.53
C THR A 340 10.41 -10.98 -26.46
N ILE A 341 11.03 -10.25 -25.53
CA ILE A 341 12.49 -10.29 -25.34
C ILE A 341 12.94 -11.68 -24.86
N CYS A 342 12.22 -12.30 -23.93
CA CYS A 342 12.52 -13.65 -23.46
C CYS A 342 12.61 -14.62 -24.63
N ASP A 343 11.61 -14.59 -25.51
CA ASP A 343 11.51 -15.50 -26.65
C ASP A 343 12.61 -15.21 -27.68
N MET A 344 12.92 -13.94 -27.94
CA MET A 344 14.04 -13.54 -28.80
C MET A 344 15.39 -14.07 -28.30
N ALA A 345 15.63 -14.02 -26.99
CA ALA A 345 16.88 -14.51 -26.43
C ALA A 345 16.95 -16.05 -26.40
N LYS A 346 15.81 -16.71 -26.17
CA LYS A 346 15.73 -18.18 -26.16
C LYS A 346 15.72 -18.79 -27.56
N SER A 347 15.31 -18.05 -28.59
CA SER A 347 15.31 -18.53 -29.97
C SER A 347 16.71 -18.68 -30.57
N CYS A 348 17.74 -18.12 -29.91
CA CYS A 348 19.12 -18.16 -30.38
C CYS A 348 20.04 -18.76 -29.32
N ARG A 349 20.72 -19.87 -29.65
CA ARG A 349 21.65 -20.52 -28.73
C ARG A 349 22.80 -19.58 -28.31
N LYS A 350 23.35 -18.81 -29.25
CA LYS A 350 24.41 -17.82 -28.98
C LYS A 350 23.97 -16.78 -27.95
N ALA A 351 22.71 -16.34 -28.02
CA ALA A 351 22.15 -15.42 -27.04
C ALA A 351 21.97 -16.06 -25.67
N SER A 352 21.48 -17.30 -25.62
CA SER A 352 21.39 -18.06 -24.37
C SER A 352 22.76 -18.24 -23.71
N ASP A 353 23.77 -18.61 -24.49
CA ASP A 353 25.15 -18.79 -24.02
C ASP A 353 25.73 -17.46 -23.51
N PHE A 354 25.52 -16.36 -24.24
CA PHE A 354 25.89 -15.00 -23.82
C PHE A 354 25.30 -14.64 -22.44
N PHE A 355 23.99 -14.80 -22.23
CA PHE A 355 23.39 -14.50 -20.92
C PHE A 355 23.88 -15.47 -19.83
N GLY A 356 24.20 -16.72 -20.19
CA GLY A 356 24.86 -17.66 -19.28
C GLY A 356 26.22 -17.12 -18.78
N ILE A 357 27.05 -16.59 -19.68
CA ILE A 357 28.34 -15.97 -19.33
C ILE A 357 28.14 -14.77 -18.40
N ILE A 358 27.20 -13.86 -18.73
CA ILE A 358 26.90 -12.69 -17.89
C ILE A 358 26.51 -13.11 -16.45
N GLN A 359 25.69 -14.16 -16.30
CA GLN A 359 25.32 -14.67 -14.99
C GLN A 359 26.49 -15.31 -14.25
N ARG A 360 27.34 -16.07 -14.96
CA ARG A 360 28.54 -16.70 -14.39
C ARG A 360 29.49 -15.65 -13.82
N ILE A 361 29.79 -14.59 -14.58
CA ILE A 361 30.63 -13.46 -14.10
C ILE A 361 30.07 -12.90 -12.78
N TYR A 362 28.78 -12.58 -12.72
CA TYR A 362 28.16 -12.09 -11.49
C TYR A 362 28.30 -13.08 -10.33
N THR A 363 28.03 -14.36 -10.59
CA THR A 363 28.00 -15.43 -9.58
C THR A 363 29.40 -15.69 -9.02
N THR A 364 30.44 -15.65 -9.86
CA THR A 364 31.85 -15.74 -9.44
C THR A 364 32.18 -14.68 -8.39
N PHE A 365 31.76 -13.43 -8.58
CA PHE A 365 32.04 -12.39 -7.57
C PHE A 365 31.09 -12.43 -6.38
N ALA A 366 29.78 -12.63 -6.61
CA ALA A 366 28.75 -12.54 -5.58
C ALA A 366 28.84 -13.65 -4.52
N ASN A 367 29.36 -14.83 -4.89
CA ASN A 367 29.47 -15.98 -3.99
C ASN A 367 30.59 -15.85 -2.95
N SER A 368 31.36 -14.75 -2.89
CA SER A 368 32.36 -14.52 -1.84
C SER A 368 32.57 -13.04 -1.58
N THR A 369 32.53 -12.63 -0.31
CA THR A 369 32.84 -11.27 0.11
C THR A 369 34.26 -10.85 -0.28
N LYS A 370 35.22 -11.79 -0.30
CA LYS A 370 36.59 -11.54 -0.74
C LYS A 370 36.67 -11.27 -2.24
N ARG A 371 36.00 -12.10 -3.06
CA ARG A 371 35.92 -11.91 -4.52
C ARG A 371 35.20 -10.59 -4.85
N TRP A 372 34.13 -10.28 -4.13
CA TRP A 372 33.43 -9.00 -4.26
C TRP A 372 34.33 -7.80 -3.93
N GLN A 373 35.22 -7.92 -2.95
CA GLN A 373 36.20 -6.88 -2.65
C GLN A 373 37.24 -6.73 -3.76
N ILE A 374 37.70 -7.84 -4.36
CA ILE A 374 38.58 -7.80 -5.55
C ILE A 374 37.89 -7.02 -6.68
N LEU A 375 36.62 -7.33 -6.97
CA LEU A 375 35.84 -6.58 -7.95
C LEU A 375 35.83 -5.08 -7.63
N LYS A 376 35.44 -4.71 -6.40
CA LYS A 376 35.37 -3.30 -5.96
C LYS A 376 36.71 -2.55 -6.03
N ASN A 377 37.83 -3.26 -5.88
CA ASN A 377 39.15 -2.64 -5.97
C ASN A 377 39.56 -2.34 -7.42
N ASN A 378 39.00 -3.06 -8.39
CA ASN A 378 39.32 -2.91 -9.80
C ASN A 378 38.32 -2.02 -10.55
N ILE A 379 37.03 -2.05 -10.18
CA ILE A 379 36.00 -1.24 -10.84
C ILE A 379 35.80 0.11 -10.14
N SER A 380 35.75 1.19 -10.91
CA SER A 380 35.45 2.56 -10.41
C SER A 380 34.02 3.02 -10.73
N GLY A 381 33.30 2.27 -11.57
CA GLY A 381 31.98 2.63 -12.08
C GLY A 381 30.85 1.75 -11.51
N VAL A 382 30.09 1.12 -12.40
CA VAL A 382 28.82 0.47 -12.05
C VAL A 382 29.06 -0.95 -11.55
N THR A 383 28.60 -1.27 -10.34
CA THR A 383 28.70 -2.62 -9.78
C THR A 383 27.89 -3.65 -10.59
N LEU A 384 28.41 -4.87 -10.69
CA LEU A 384 27.74 -6.00 -11.35
C LEU A 384 26.37 -6.30 -10.72
N LYS A 385 25.43 -6.70 -11.58
CA LYS A 385 24.06 -7.09 -11.18
C LYS A 385 23.72 -8.49 -11.70
N SER A 386 23.07 -9.30 -10.87
CA SER A 386 22.49 -10.58 -11.28
C SER A 386 21.49 -10.38 -12.43
N LEU A 387 21.34 -11.38 -13.30
CA LEU A 387 20.29 -11.35 -14.30
C LEU A 387 18.93 -11.61 -13.64
N PRO A 388 17.98 -10.65 -13.68
CA PRO A 388 16.63 -10.91 -13.21
C PRO A 388 15.97 -12.04 -14.02
N SER A 389 15.32 -12.96 -13.29
CA SER A 389 14.60 -14.11 -13.87
C SER A 389 13.32 -13.69 -14.60
N THR A 390 12.60 -12.69 -14.06
CA THR A 390 11.26 -12.30 -14.53
C THR A 390 11.22 -11.02 -15.36
N ARG A 391 12.11 -10.05 -15.13
CA ARG A 391 12.13 -8.74 -15.82
C ARG A 391 13.35 -8.59 -16.74
N TRP A 392 13.26 -9.09 -17.96
CA TRP A 392 14.30 -9.08 -18.99
C TRP A 392 14.74 -7.67 -19.41
N GLY A 393 13.85 -6.68 -19.42
CA GLY A 393 14.23 -5.29 -19.67
C GLY A 393 15.29 -4.77 -18.66
N SER A 394 15.25 -5.25 -17.42
CA SER A 394 16.20 -4.89 -16.37
C SER A 394 17.56 -5.59 -16.51
N ARG A 395 17.69 -6.60 -17.39
CA ARG A 395 19.00 -7.21 -17.72
C ARG A 395 19.94 -6.24 -18.42
N VAL A 396 19.42 -5.12 -18.96
CA VAL A 396 20.25 -4.05 -19.52
C VAL A 396 21.27 -3.57 -18.50
N ASP A 397 20.93 -3.52 -17.21
CA ASP A 397 21.87 -3.05 -16.19
C ASP A 397 23.03 -4.03 -15.97
N SER A 398 22.75 -5.34 -16.03
CA SER A 398 23.78 -6.38 -15.95
C SER A 398 24.72 -6.33 -17.15
N VAL A 399 24.17 -6.19 -18.36
CA VAL A 399 24.96 -6.07 -19.60
C VAL A 399 25.76 -4.76 -19.61
N LYS A 400 25.14 -3.65 -19.19
CA LYS A 400 25.76 -2.32 -19.11
C LYS A 400 26.96 -2.31 -18.17
N ALA A 401 26.82 -2.91 -16.99
CA ALA A 401 27.89 -2.94 -15.99
C ALA A 401 29.16 -3.62 -16.53
N ILE A 402 28.99 -4.68 -17.32
CA ILE A 402 30.10 -5.40 -17.95
C ILE A 402 30.64 -4.64 -19.16
N ARG A 403 29.77 -4.14 -20.04
CA ARG A 403 30.18 -3.44 -21.27
C ARG A 403 31.05 -2.22 -21.00
N ILE A 404 30.75 -1.44 -19.96
CA ILE A 404 31.45 -0.17 -19.68
C ILE A 404 32.83 -0.40 -19.05
N GLN A 405 33.05 -1.55 -18.42
CA GLN A 405 34.21 -1.82 -17.55
C GLN A 405 34.82 -3.20 -17.88
N LEU A 406 34.77 -3.56 -19.16
CA LEU A 406 35.12 -4.90 -19.62
C LEU A 406 36.60 -5.23 -19.34
N PRO A 407 37.57 -4.31 -19.58
CA PRO A 407 38.97 -4.51 -19.19
C PRO A 407 39.17 -4.70 -17.68
N GLU A 408 38.51 -3.88 -16.85
CA GLU A 408 38.66 -3.92 -15.39
C GLU A 408 38.04 -5.20 -14.80
N ILE A 409 36.94 -5.67 -15.37
CA ILE A 409 36.31 -6.94 -14.96
C ILE A 409 37.19 -8.12 -15.36
N ARG A 410 37.82 -8.09 -16.53
CA ARG A 410 38.79 -9.10 -16.94
C ARG A 410 39.95 -9.16 -15.95
N GLU A 411 40.51 -8.01 -15.58
CA GLU A 411 41.60 -7.92 -14.58
C GLU A 411 41.16 -8.44 -13.20
N ALA A 412 39.96 -8.07 -12.76
CA ALA A 412 39.41 -8.59 -11.50
C ALA A 412 39.24 -10.13 -11.53
N LEU A 413 38.84 -10.71 -12.67
CA LEU A 413 38.73 -12.16 -12.83
C LEU A 413 40.10 -12.86 -12.84
N LEU A 414 41.12 -12.25 -13.45
CA LEU A 414 42.51 -12.76 -13.37
C LEU A 414 43.01 -12.77 -11.92
N GLN A 415 42.77 -11.69 -11.17
CA GLN A 415 43.10 -11.65 -9.75
C GLN A 415 42.34 -12.70 -8.94
N VAL A 416 41.08 -13.02 -9.27
CA VAL A 416 40.36 -14.14 -8.66
C VAL A 416 41.00 -15.48 -9.03
N ALA A 417 41.40 -15.66 -10.29
CA ALA A 417 42.06 -16.88 -10.74
C ALA A 417 43.38 -17.15 -9.97
N GLU A 418 44.16 -16.11 -9.69
CA GLU A 418 45.43 -16.23 -8.97
C GLU A 418 45.28 -16.41 -7.46
N ASN A 419 44.29 -15.73 -6.86
CA ASN A 419 44.21 -15.61 -5.39
C ASN A 419 43.16 -16.52 -4.74
N ASP A 420 42.24 -17.10 -5.50
CA ASP A 420 41.23 -18.01 -4.93
C ASP A 420 41.84 -19.38 -4.58
N LYS A 421 41.42 -19.93 -3.44
CA LYS A 421 41.93 -21.21 -2.94
C LYS A 421 41.18 -22.40 -3.53
N GLU A 422 40.00 -22.17 -4.08
CA GLU A 422 39.16 -23.22 -4.64
C GLU A 422 39.52 -23.44 -6.12
N PRO A 423 40.05 -24.62 -6.51
CA PRO A 423 40.53 -24.85 -7.88
C PRO A 423 39.45 -24.70 -8.97
N SER A 424 38.21 -25.08 -8.66
CA SER A 424 37.05 -24.92 -9.54
C SER A 424 36.77 -23.44 -9.84
N THR A 425 36.71 -22.61 -8.80
CA THR A 425 36.51 -21.16 -8.93
C THR A 425 37.68 -20.50 -9.67
N SER A 426 38.92 -20.86 -9.33
CA SER A 426 40.12 -20.32 -9.99
C SER A 426 40.12 -20.65 -11.49
N SER A 427 39.88 -21.91 -11.85
CA SER A 427 39.80 -22.34 -13.25
C SER A 427 38.62 -21.69 -14.00
N GLU A 428 37.48 -21.52 -13.33
CA GLU A 428 36.33 -20.84 -13.92
C GLU A 428 36.62 -19.34 -14.16
N ALA A 429 37.21 -18.65 -13.20
CA ALA A 429 37.57 -17.24 -13.33
C ALA A 429 38.61 -17.03 -14.45
N GLN A 430 39.60 -17.91 -14.54
CA GLN A 430 40.56 -17.91 -15.65
C GLN A 430 39.86 -18.13 -16.99
N SER A 431 38.96 -19.12 -17.09
CA SER A 431 38.21 -19.37 -18.32
C SER A 431 37.34 -18.17 -18.70
N LEU A 432 36.70 -17.50 -17.74
CA LEU A 432 35.90 -16.30 -18.02
C LEU A 432 36.78 -15.16 -18.53
N ALA A 433 37.95 -14.94 -17.93
CA ALA A 433 38.86 -13.86 -18.28
C ALA A 433 39.58 -14.07 -19.62
N GLU A 434 40.06 -15.28 -19.89
CA GLU A 434 40.93 -15.58 -21.04
C GLU A 434 40.17 -16.14 -22.25
N ASN A 435 39.03 -16.81 -22.03
CA ASN A 435 38.24 -17.38 -23.11
C ASN A 435 36.98 -16.57 -23.39
N ASP A 436 36.08 -16.43 -22.41
CA ASP A 436 34.72 -15.92 -22.64
C ASP A 436 34.73 -14.40 -22.90
N LEU A 437 35.40 -13.60 -22.07
CA LEU A 437 35.52 -12.14 -22.27
C LEU A 437 36.45 -11.75 -23.42
N CYS A 438 37.36 -12.64 -23.82
CA CYS A 438 38.26 -12.44 -24.95
C CYS A 438 37.72 -12.99 -26.27
N ASP A 439 36.52 -13.56 -26.28
CA ASP A 439 35.93 -14.10 -27.49
C ASP A 439 35.29 -12.99 -28.34
N PHE A 440 35.68 -12.87 -29.60
CA PHE A 440 35.14 -11.81 -30.47
C PHE A 440 33.62 -11.94 -30.65
N GLU A 441 33.07 -13.15 -30.63
CA GLU A 441 31.62 -13.37 -30.66
C GLU A 441 30.92 -12.84 -29.40
N PHE A 442 31.55 -12.95 -28.23
CA PHE A 442 31.04 -12.34 -27.00
C PHE A 442 31.06 -10.80 -27.08
N LEU A 443 32.15 -10.20 -27.60
CA LEU A 443 32.26 -8.74 -27.77
C LEU A 443 31.21 -8.19 -28.75
N VAL A 444 30.91 -8.91 -29.82
CA VAL A 444 29.81 -8.55 -30.73
C VAL A 444 28.47 -8.71 -30.01
N SER A 445 28.27 -9.81 -29.28
CA SER A 445 27.03 -10.09 -28.56
C SER A 445 26.71 -9.06 -27.49
N ILE A 446 27.72 -8.59 -26.73
CA ILE A 446 27.50 -7.61 -25.66
C ILE A 446 27.05 -6.26 -26.19
N ILE A 447 27.54 -5.85 -27.37
CA ILE A 447 27.10 -4.61 -28.02
C ILE A 447 25.65 -4.77 -28.53
N ILE A 448 25.37 -5.84 -29.25
CA ILE A 448 24.03 -6.11 -29.81
C ILE A 448 22.98 -6.14 -28.70
N TRP A 449 23.22 -6.93 -27.65
CA TRP A 449 22.27 -7.06 -26.55
C TRP A 449 22.17 -5.79 -25.72
N TYR A 450 23.25 -5.01 -25.56
CA TYR A 450 23.17 -3.73 -24.89
C TYR A 450 22.25 -2.75 -25.63
N GLU A 451 22.40 -2.62 -26.95
CA GLU A 451 21.60 -1.69 -27.76
C GLU A 451 20.13 -2.10 -27.81
N ILE A 452 19.86 -3.41 -28.03
CA ILE A 452 18.50 -3.97 -28.02
C ILE A 452 17.84 -3.76 -26.66
N LEU A 453 18.49 -4.17 -25.56
CA LEU A 453 17.91 -4.05 -24.23
C LEU A 453 17.76 -2.59 -23.80
N SER A 454 18.65 -1.69 -24.23
CA SER A 454 18.53 -0.26 -23.95
C SER A 454 17.29 0.34 -24.60
N ALA A 455 17.06 0.05 -25.89
CA ALA A 455 15.87 0.50 -26.60
C ALA A 455 14.59 -0.06 -25.95
N VAL A 456 14.57 -1.35 -25.62
CA VAL A 456 13.39 -1.96 -25.03
C VAL A 456 13.13 -1.49 -23.60
N ASN A 457 14.17 -1.31 -22.78
CA ASN A 457 14.04 -0.83 -21.40
C ASN A 457 13.51 0.60 -21.35
N LEU A 458 13.88 1.45 -22.31
CA LEU A 458 13.34 2.81 -22.43
C LEU A 458 11.81 2.77 -22.58
N ILE A 459 11.33 2.03 -23.57
CA ILE A 459 9.88 1.89 -23.86
C ILE A 459 9.16 1.20 -22.69
N SER A 460 9.76 0.17 -22.10
CA SER A 460 9.18 -0.53 -20.94
C SER A 460 8.94 0.39 -19.76
N LYS A 461 9.89 1.31 -19.46
CA LYS A 461 9.72 2.32 -18.40
C LYS A 461 8.66 3.35 -18.75
N GLU A 462 8.61 3.75 -20.02
CA GLU A 462 7.60 4.67 -20.54
C GLU A 462 6.19 4.10 -20.31
N LEU A 463 5.95 2.83 -20.70
CA LEU A 463 4.68 2.14 -20.55
C LEU A 463 4.21 1.97 -19.09
N GLN A 464 5.07 2.23 -18.11
CA GLN A 464 4.79 2.15 -16.67
C GLN A 464 4.59 3.52 -16.01
N LEU A 465 4.63 4.61 -16.79
CA LEU A 465 4.35 5.94 -16.24
C LEU A 465 2.89 6.05 -15.80
N LYS A 466 2.66 6.72 -14.67
CA LYS A 466 1.31 6.93 -14.10
C LYS A 466 0.36 7.63 -15.08
N ASP A 467 0.88 8.59 -15.84
CA ASP A 467 0.11 9.42 -16.77
C ASP A 467 0.24 8.93 -18.23
N MET A 468 0.58 7.66 -18.43
CA MET A 468 0.77 7.09 -19.76
C MET A 468 -0.56 7.08 -20.55
N LEU A 469 -0.52 7.65 -21.76
CA LEU A 469 -1.64 7.67 -22.69
C LEU A 469 -1.49 6.56 -23.76
N ILE A 470 -2.61 5.98 -24.16
CA ILE A 470 -2.61 4.82 -25.06
C ILE A 470 -2.10 5.14 -26.48
N ASP A 471 -2.35 6.35 -26.97
CA ASP A 471 -1.86 6.84 -28.25
C ASP A 471 -0.33 7.00 -28.24
N ILE A 472 0.22 7.61 -27.19
CA ILE A 472 1.67 7.71 -26.96
C ILE A 472 2.28 6.30 -26.87
N ALA A 473 1.67 5.40 -26.08
CA ALA A 473 2.13 4.02 -25.97
C ALA A 473 2.19 3.30 -27.34
N ILE A 474 1.19 3.52 -28.22
CA ILE A 474 1.17 2.97 -29.57
C ILE A 474 2.30 3.54 -30.43
N GLU A 475 2.53 4.85 -30.36
CA GLU A 475 3.64 5.51 -31.09
C GLU A 475 5.00 5.00 -30.62
N SER A 476 5.20 4.87 -29.32
CA SER A 476 6.45 4.37 -28.72
C SER A 476 6.73 2.92 -29.13
N VAL A 477 5.72 2.05 -29.17
CA VAL A 477 5.85 0.68 -29.70
C VAL A 477 6.14 0.67 -31.21
N LYS A 478 5.49 1.53 -32.01
CA LYS A 478 5.81 1.68 -33.44
C LYS A 478 7.24 2.16 -33.67
N GLY A 479 7.72 3.09 -32.83
CA GLY A 479 9.11 3.55 -32.82
C GLY A 479 10.09 2.41 -32.56
N LEU A 480 9.78 1.55 -31.59
CA LEU A 480 10.57 0.35 -31.28
C LEU A 480 10.61 -0.64 -32.45
N ILE A 481 9.48 -0.87 -33.12
CA ILE A 481 9.43 -1.72 -34.33
C ILE A 481 10.33 -1.13 -35.44
N SER A 482 10.25 0.19 -35.67
CA SER A 482 11.10 0.89 -36.64
C SER A 482 12.59 0.77 -36.30
N PHE A 483 12.94 0.89 -35.01
CA PHE A 483 14.29 0.63 -34.52
C PHE A 483 14.75 -0.78 -34.89
N PHE A 484 13.96 -1.82 -34.59
CA PHE A 484 14.34 -3.20 -34.91
C PHE A 484 14.49 -3.43 -36.42
N THR A 485 13.64 -2.86 -37.26
CA THR A 485 13.77 -2.96 -38.72
C THR A 485 15.09 -2.35 -39.21
N LYS A 486 15.41 -1.13 -38.78
CA LYS A 486 16.69 -0.47 -39.14
C LYS A 486 17.91 -1.19 -38.57
N TYR A 487 17.76 -1.77 -37.37
CA TYR A 487 18.82 -2.51 -36.71
C TYR A 487 19.19 -3.80 -37.47
N ARG A 488 18.20 -4.47 -38.08
CA ARG A 488 18.46 -5.64 -38.93
C ARG A 488 19.28 -5.32 -40.17
N GLU A 489 19.12 -4.12 -40.74
CA GLU A 489 19.80 -3.70 -41.96
C GLU A 489 21.25 -3.25 -41.71
N SER A 490 21.47 -2.45 -40.66
CA SER A 490 22.76 -1.78 -40.41
C SER A 490 23.36 -1.99 -39.03
N GLY A 491 22.59 -2.53 -38.08
CA GLY A 491 23.00 -2.69 -36.68
C GLY A 491 24.12 -3.70 -36.52
N PHE A 492 24.08 -4.83 -37.24
CA PHE A 492 25.13 -5.85 -37.14
C PHE A 492 26.51 -5.31 -37.59
N SER A 493 26.57 -4.60 -38.71
CA SER A 493 27.83 -3.99 -39.19
C SER A 493 28.38 -2.96 -38.20
N LYS A 494 27.50 -2.14 -37.59
CA LYS A 494 27.91 -1.19 -36.55
C LYS A 494 28.40 -1.88 -35.28
N ALA A 495 27.73 -2.96 -34.86
CA ALA A 495 28.15 -3.75 -33.72
C ALA A 495 29.51 -4.43 -33.95
N LEU A 496 29.80 -4.88 -35.18
CA LEU A 496 31.11 -5.39 -35.55
C LEU A 496 32.21 -4.34 -35.41
N GLU A 497 31.98 -3.11 -35.88
CA GLU A 497 32.98 -2.05 -35.74
C GLU A 497 33.20 -1.68 -34.27
N GLY A 498 32.14 -1.55 -33.48
CA GLY A 498 32.27 -1.33 -32.03
C GLY A 498 32.99 -2.48 -31.32
N ALA A 499 32.77 -3.73 -31.74
CA ALA A 499 33.44 -4.89 -31.14
C ALA A 499 34.94 -4.90 -31.48
N LYS A 500 35.33 -4.44 -32.67
CA LYS A 500 36.74 -4.29 -33.05
C LYS A 500 37.46 -3.22 -32.21
N GLU A 501 36.76 -2.13 -31.87
CA GLU A 501 37.31 -1.11 -30.98
C GLU A 501 37.60 -1.68 -29.58
N ILE A 502 36.64 -2.40 -28.99
CA ILE A 502 36.83 -3.08 -27.69
C ILE A 502 37.93 -4.14 -27.79
N ALA A 503 37.94 -4.94 -28.87
CA ALA A 503 38.97 -5.96 -29.08
C ALA A 503 40.37 -5.33 -29.13
N LYS A 504 40.52 -4.18 -29.80
CA LYS A 504 41.78 -3.44 -29.87
C LYS A 504 42.22 -2.91 -28.50
N GLU A 505 41.28 -2.41 -27.69
CA GLU A 505 41.57 -1.94 -26.33
C GLU A 505 42.08 -3.06 -25.41
N MET A 506 41.57 -4.27 -25.62
CA MET A 506 41.89 -5.45 -24.80
C MET A 506 42.99 -6.36 -25.37
N ASP A 507 43.58 -5.98 -26.50
CA ASP A 507 44.58 -6.75 -27.25
C ASP A 507 44.06 -8.15 -27.68
N ILE A 508 42.83 -8.19 -28.19
CA ILE A 508 42.15 -9.39 -28.69
C ILE A 508 42.15 -9.37 -30.23
N ASN A 509 42.42 -10.53 -30.85
CA ASN A 509 42.28 -10.69 -32.30
C ASN A 509 40.78 -10.67 -32.71
N PRO A 510 40.32 -9.73 -33.54
CA PRO A 510 38.90 -9.58 -33.89
C PRO A 510 38.44 -10.58 -34.96
N GLU A 511 38.64 -11.88 -34.70
CA GLU A 511 38.28 -12.97 -35.60
C GLU A 511 37.31 -13.95 -34.94
N PHE A 512 36.31 -14.40 -35.70
CA PHE A 512 35.42 -15.45 -35.25
C PHE A 512 36.14 -16.80 -35.21
N ARG A 513 35.91 -17.58 -34.15
CA ARG A 513 36.47 -18.93 -34.04
C ARG A 513 36.02 -19.81 -35.22
N THR A 514 36.98 -20.37 -35.95
CA THR A 514 36.69 -21.29 -37.04
C THR A 514 36.38 -22.68 -36.48
N LYS A 515 35.16 -23.20 -36.68
CA LYS A 515 34.83 -24.58 -36.29
C LYS A 515 35.69 -25.56 -37.10
N ARG A 516 36.39 -26.46 -36.41
CA ARG A 516 37.16 -27.54 -37.04
C ARG A 516 36.21 -28.41 -37.85
N LYS A 517 36.42 -28.52 -39.17
CA LYS A 517 35.70 -29.48 -40.01
C LYS A 517 36.06 -30.89 -39.56
N ILE A 518 35.10 -31.61 -38.98
CA ILE A 518 35.28 -33.00 -38.59
C ILE A 518 35.34 -33.84 -39.88
N LYS A 519 36.46 -34.53 -40.07
CA LYS A 519 36.62 -35.51 -41.16
C LYS A 519 36.31 -36.89 -40.59
N ARG A 520 35.49 -37.70 -41.29
CA ARG A 520 35.24 -39.08 -40.88
C ARG A 520 36.51 -39.92 -41.00
N LYS A 521 36.59 -41.02 -40.24
CA LYS A 521 37.70 -41.98 -40.34
C LYS A 521 37.73 -42.55 -41.77
N ARG A 522 38.88 -42.43 -42.43
CA ARG A 522 39.14 -42.87 -43.81
C ARG A 522 38.90 -44.38 -43.93
N GLN A 523 38.18 -44.81 -44.97
CA GLN A 523 38.07 -46.23 -45.29
C GLN A 523 39.17 -46.66 -46.28
N PHE A 524 39.48 -47.96 -46.32
CA PHE A 524 40.55 -48.49 -47.15
C PHE A 524 40.21 -48.28 -48.64
N GLY A 525 41.00 -47.47 -49.35
CA GLY A 525 40.82 -47.16 -50.77
C GLY A 525 40.52 -45.69 -51.12
N GLU A 526 40.10 -44.87 -50.14
CA GLU A 526 39.81 -43.45 -50.38
C GLU A 526 41.10 -42.62 -50.49
N GLY A 527 41.20 -41.65 -51.41
CA GLY A 527 42.32 -40.71 -51.56
C GLY A 527 42.39 -39.62 -50.47
N ALA A 528 43.50 -38.90 -50.34
CA ALA A 528 43.66 -37.86 -49.30
C ALA A 528 42.69 -36.67 -49.46
N ASP A 529 42.23 -36.44 -50.69
CA ASP A 529 41.39 -35.31 -51.10
C ASP A 529 39.99 -35.74 -51.55
N ASP A 530 39.51 -36.90 -51.13
CA ASP A 530 38.17 -37.38 -51.49
C ASP A 530 37.09 -36.46 -50.86
N PRO A 531 36.25 -35.77 -51.67
CA PRO A 531 35.24 -34.83 -51.19
C PRO A 531 34.23 -35.47 -50.23
N SER A 532 34.06 -36.80 -50.30
CA SER A 532 33.16 -37.59 -49.45
C SER A 532 33.63 -37.76 -47.99
N ILE A 533 34.82 -37.27 -47.64
CA ILE A 533 35.40 -37.37 -46.28
C ILE A 533 34.94 -36.20 -45.37
N VAL A 534 34.42 -35.12 -45.94
CA VAL A 534 33.93 -33.96 -45.18
C VAL A 534 32.47 -34.16 -44.81
N SER A 535 32.17 -34.46 -43.55
CA SER A 535 30.79 -34.43 -43.07
C SER A 535 30.35 -32.97 -42.90
N GLN A 536 29.44 -32.49 -43.74
CA GLN A 536 28.69 -31.25 -43.46
C GLN A 536 27.79 -31.52 -42.26
N SER A 537 28.09 -30.93 -41.09
CA SER A 537 27.09 -30.87 -40.02
C SER A 537 26.01 -29.89 -40.46
N ALA A 538 24.83 -30.41 -40.79
CA ALA A 538 23.67 -29.60 -41.10
C ALA A 538 23.28 -28.73 -39.89
N GLN A 539 23.40 -27.41 -40.04
CA GLN A 539 22.58 -26.35 -39.44
C GLN A 539 23.30 -25.02 -39.71
N GLU A 540 22.92 -24.38 -40.83
CA GLU A 540 23.10 -22.95 -41.07
C GLU A 540 21.94 -22.17 -40.44
#